data_AF-A0AAU9TH84-F1
#
_entry.id   AF-A0AAU9TH84-F1
#
_cell.length_a   1.000
_cell.length_b   1.000
_cell.length_c   1.000
_cell.angle_alpha   90.00
_cell.angle_beta   90.00
_cell.angle_gamma   90.00
#
_symmetry.space_group_name_H-M   'P 1'
#
loop_
_entity.id
_entity.type
_entity.pdbx_description
1 polymer ?
#
loop_
_entity_poly.entity_id
_entity_poly.type
_entity_poly.pdbx_seq_one_letter_code
_entity_poly.pdbx_strand_id
1 'polypeptide(L)'
;MMRSAERTKVADIAQRICKLKWQWAVHIARRTDGRWSRKVLEWRPRTLSAASDGRPRDGQTRVAGGRWMETALNRSLWRSMEEAHV
;
A
#
# COMPACT_ATOMS: atom_id res chain seq x y z
N MET A 1 21.98 -19.55 22.35
CA MET A 1 22.53 -18.46 21.51
C MET A 1 21.86 -18.52 20.15
N MET A 2 20.90 -17.62 19.86
CA MET A 2 20.22 -17.54 18.56
C MET A 2 21.15 -16.82 17.57
N ARG A 3 21.41 -17.46 16.43
CA ARG A 3 22.22 -16.91 15.35
C ARG A 3 21.51 -15.66 14.81
N SER A 4 22.15 -14.50 14.99
CA SER A 4 21.79 -13.26 14.27
C SER A 4 21.86 -13.58 12.78
N ALA A 5 20.71 -13.60 12.10
CA ALA A 5 20.67 -13.81 10.67
C ALA A 5 21.36 -12.62 9.99
N GLU A 6 22.49 -12.87 9.33
CA GLU A 6 23.11 -11.92 8.42
C GLU A 6 22.06 -11.51 7.37
N ARG A 7 21.47 -10.33 7.52
CA ARG A 7 20.57 -9.77 6.52
C ARG A 7 21.39 -9.51 5.26
N THR A 8 21.17 -10.33 4.23
CA THR A 8 21.79 -10.11 2.92
C THR A 8 21.37 -8.73 2.39
N LYS A 9 22.27 -8.03 1.69
CA LYS A 9 22.00 -6.67 1.13
C LYS A 9 20.70 -6.62 0.29
N VAL A 10 20.32 -7.75 -0.31
CA VAL A 10 19.08 -7.91 -1.08
C VAL A 10 17.83 -7.80 -0.19
N ALA A 11 17.85 -8.37 1.02
CA ALA A 11 16.74 -8.28 1.97
C ALA A 11 16.50 -6.82 2.41
N ASP A 12 17.57 -6.06 2.63
CA ASP A 12 17.50 -4.63 2.96
C ASP A 12 16.87 -3.80 1.81
N ILE A 13 17.25 -4.08 0.56
CA ILE A 13 16.66 -3.44 -0.62
C ILE A 13 15.17 -3.77 -0.74
N ALA A 14 14.77 -5.03 -0.56
CA ALA A 14 13.37 -5.43 -0.61
C ALA A 14 12.53 -4.69 0.45
N GLN A 15 13.03 -4.60 1.68
CA GLN A 15 12.41 -3.82 2.76
C GLN A 15 12.30 -2.34 2.38
N ARG A 16 13.35 -1.76 1.79
CA ARG A 16 13.34 -0.37 1.32
C ARG A 16 12.30 -0.13 0.24
N ILE A 17 12.17 -1.04 -0.73
CA ILE A 17 11.17 -0.96 -1.80
C ILE A 17 9.76 -1.03 -1.21
N CYS A 18 9.49 -1.97 -0.31
CA CYS A 18 8.19 -2.09 0.35
C CYS A 18 7.82 -0.81 1.10
N LYS A 19 8.78 -0.24 1.85
CA LYS A 19 8.61 1.03 2.57
C LYS A 19 8.29 2.19 1.63
N LEU A 20 9.06 2.34 0.55
CA LEU A 20 8.83 3.39 -0.44
C LEU A 20 7.46 3.25 -1.12
N LYS A 21 7.05 2.02 -1.44
CA LYS A 21 5.72 1.74 -1.99
C LYS A 21 4.60 2.09 -1.01
N TRP A 22 4.78 1.81 0.29
CA TRP A 22 3.83 2.17 1.34
C TRP A 22 3.67 3.69 1.48
N GLN A 23 4.79 4.42 1.45
CA GLN A 23 4.81 5.88 1.49
C GLN A 23 4.22 6.51 0.23
N TRP A 24 4.53 5.95 -0.94
CA TRP A 24 3.95 6.39 -2.21
C TRP A 24 2.43 6.26 -2.21
N ALA A 25 1.88 5.16 -1.69
CA ALA A 25 0.45 4.96 -1.60
C ALA A 25 -0.25 6.03 -0.76
N VAL A 26 0.32 6.39 0.41
CA VAL A 26 -0.20 7.48 1.23
C VAL A 26 -0.14 8.83 0.52
N HIS A 27 0.95 9.07 -0.24
CA HIS A 27 1.12 10.29 -1.00
C HIS A 27 0.02 10.42 -2.05
N ILE A 28 -0.21 9.37 -2.87
CA ILE A 28 -1.24 9.40 -3.91
C ILE A 28 -2.65 9.55 -3.32
N ALA A 29 -2.99 8.81 -2.26
CA ALA A 29 -4.32 8.87 -1.63
C ALA A 29 -4.69 10.27 -1.13
N ARG A 30 -3.70 11.12 -0.82
CA ARG A 30 -3.91 12.49 -0.30
C ARG A 30 -3.86 13.57 -1.37
N ARG A 31 -3.49 13.24 -2.60
CA ARG A 31 -3.44 14.22 -3.68
C ARG A 31 -4.83 14.74 -4.00
N THR A 32 -4.98 16.04 -4.09
CA THR A 32 -6.23 16.72 -4.48
C THR A 32 -6.12 17.41 -5.84
N ASP A 33 -4.97 17.31 -6.51
CA ASP A 33 -4.65 18.04 -7.74
C ASP A 33 -5.19 17.39 -9.03
N GLY A 34 -6.21 16.53 -8.90
CA GLY A 34 -6.92 15.96 -10.05
C GLY A 34 -6.11 15.02 -10.96
N ARG A 35 -4.87 14.65 -10.60
CA ARG A 35 -4.03 13.79 -11.42
C ARG A 35 -4.59 12.38 -11.57
N TRP A 36 -4.34 11.80 -12.74
CA TRP A 36 -4.81 10.48 -13.14
C TRP A 36 -4.37 9.35 -12.18
N SER A 37 -3.20 9.46 -11.54
CA SER A 37 -2.69 8.44 -10.62
C SER A 37 -3.66 8.12 -9.49
N ARG A 38 -4.37 9.12 -8.95
CA ARG A 38 -5.42 8.91 -7.95
C ARG A 38 -6.68 8.34 -8.58
N LYS A 39 -7.10 8.87 -9.73
CA LYS A 39 -8.29 8.40 -10.46
C LYS A 39 -8.20 6.91 -10.83
N VAL A 40 -7.03 6.43 -11.23
CA VAL A 40 -6.79 5.00 -11.52
C VAL A 40 -6.94 4.14 -10.27
N LEU A 41 -6.50 4.61 -9.10
CA LEU A 41 -6.64 3.89 -7.83
C LEU A 41 -8.07 3.93 -7.28
N GLU A 42 -8.84 4.98 -7.56
CA GLU A 42 -10.26 5.10 -7.22
C GLU A 42 -11.18 4.36 -8.19
N TRP A 43 -10.70 4.10 -9.40
CA TRP A 43 -11.50 3.46 -10.43
C TRP A 43 -11.97 2.07 -10.00
N ARG A 44 -13.30 1.88 -10.09
CA ARG A 44 -13.97 0.61 -9.93
C ARG A 44 -14.96 0.43 -11.09
N PRO A 45 -14.89 -0.67 -11.85
CA PRO A 45 -15.88 -0.96 -12.87
C PRO A 45 -17.26 -1.09 -12.23
N ARG A 46 -18.25 -0.32 -12.71
CA ARG A 46 -19.62 -0.35 -12.17
C ARG A 46 -20.35 -1.68 -12.41
N THR A 47 -19.93 -2.41 -13.45
CA THR A 47 -20.57 -3.65 -13.91
C THR A 47 -19.93 -4.93 -13.37
N LEU A 48 -18.75 -4.83 -12.73
CA LEU A 48 -18.07 -5.99 -12.16
C LEU A 48 -18.27 -5.98 -10.64
N SER A 49 -18.60 -7.12 -10.07
CA SER A 49 -18.59 -7.30 -8.62
C SER A 49 -17.17 -7.06 -8.10
N ALA A 50 -17.02 -6.65 -6.83
CA ALA A 50 -15.71 -6.35 -6.24
C ALA A 50 -14.72 -7.55 -6.23
N ALA A 51 -15.20 -8.75 -6.54
CA ALA A 51 -14.39 -9.96 -6.71
C ALA A 51 -14.00 -10.24 -8.18
N SER A 52 -14.66 -9.59 -9.14
CA SER A 52 -14.54 -9.79 -10.59
C SER A 52 -13.97 -8.58 -11.33
N ASP A 53 -13.59 -7.50 -10.62
CA ASP A 53 -13.11 -6.25 -11.22
C ASP A 53 -11.74 -6.37 -11.93
N GLY A 54 -11.13 -7.55 -11.91
CA GLY A 54 -9.82 -7.82 -12.52
C GLY A 54 -8.68 -7.03 -11.89
N ARG A 55 -8.94 -6.28 -10.82
CA ARG A 55 -7.94 -5.46 -10.14
C ARG A 55 -7.08 -6.39 -9.28
N PRO A 56 -5.76 -6.48 -9.53
CA PRO A 56 -4.88 -7.17 -8.63
C PRO A 56 -5.03 -6.54 -7.26
N ARG A 57 -5.38 -7.36 -6.25
CA ARG A 57 -5.52 -6.91 -4.86
C ARG A 57 -4.16 -6.35 -4.46
N ASP A 58 -4.06 -5.03 -4.38
CA ASP A 58 -2.81 -4.35 -4.10
C ASP A 58 -2.35 -4.68 -2.66
N GLY A 59 -1.04 -4.56 -2.39
CA GLY A 59 -0.50 -4.88 -1.06
C GLY A 59 -1.19 -4.07 0.05
N GLN A 60 -1.65 -2.87 -0.30
CA GLN A 60 -2.44 -2.00 0.56
C GLN A 60 -3.80 -2.60 0.92
N THR A 61 -4.55 -3.15 -0.06
CA THR A 61 -5.85 -3.79 0.19
C THR A 61 -5.71 -5.01 1.08
N ARG A 62 -4.59 -5.74 1.00
CA ARG A 62 -4.33 -6.88 1.89
C ARG A 62 -4.11 -6.45 3.35
N VAL A 63 -3.47 -5.32 3.60
CA VAL A 63 -3.11 -4.85 4.95
C VAL A 63 -4.19 -3.94 5.56
N ALA A 64 -4.68 -2.98 4.79
CA ALA A 64 -5.61 -1.93 5.22
C ALA A 64 -7.05 -2.12 4.67
N GLY A 65 -7.31 -3.20 3.94
CA GLY A 65 -8.64 -3.55 3.45
C GLY A 65 -9.09 -2.76 2.21
N GLY A 66 -10.33 -3.02 1.76
CA GLY A 66 -10.88 -2.45 0.52
C GLY A 66 -11.12 -0.93 0.56
N ARG A 67 -10.97 -0.28 1.73
CA ARG A 67 -11.08 1.17 1.92
C ARG A 67 -9.73 1.80 2.30
N TRP A 68 -8.61 1.16 1.94
CA TRP A 68 -7.27 1.61 2.33
C TRP A 68 -6.98 3.07 1.98
N MET A 69 -7.56 3.62 0.92
CA MET A 69 -7.39 5.04 0.57
C MET A 69 -8.02 5.99 1.59
N GLU A 70 -9.11 5.61 2.26
CA GLU A 70 -9.69 6.36 3.38
C GLU A 70 -8.77 6.25 4.60
N THR A 71 -8.30 5.03 4.91
CA THR A 71 -7.33 4.75 5.99
C THR A 71 -6.04 5.55 5.81
N ALA A 72 -5.56 5.66 4.57
CA ALA A 72 -4.35 6.38 4.20
C ALA A 72 -4.45 7.90 4.43
N LEU A 73 -5.66 8.47 4.57
CA LEU A 73 -5.81 9.88 4.96
C LEU A 73 -5.33 10.10 6.39
N ASN A 74 -5.54 9.14 7.30
CA ASN A 74 -5.03 9.20 8.66
C ASN A 74 -3.54 8.79 8.70
N ARG A 75 -2.65 9.77 8.95
CA ARG A 75 -1.20 9.53 8.94
C ARG A 75 -0.73 8.62 10.06
N SER A 76 -1.31 8.75 11.24
CA SER A 76 -0.95 7.97 12.41
C SER A 76 -1.32 6.50 12.20
N LEU A 77 -2.55 6.26 11.73
CA LEU A 77 -3.06 4.92 11.42
C LEU A 77 -2.29 4.25 10.26
N TRP A 78 -1.97 5.01 9.21
CA TRP A 78 -1.20 4.47 8.09
C TRP A 78 0.23 4.10 8.48
N ARG A 79 0.84 4.88 9.37
CA ARG A 79 2.19 4.61 9.88
C ARG A 79 2.21 3.40 10.80
N SER A 80 1.20 3.20 11.66
CA SER A 80 1.13 2.00 12.51
C SER A 80 0.95 0.71 11.69
N MET A 81 0.36 0.79 10.50
CA MET A 81 0.23 -0.34 9.58
C MET A 81 1.51 -0.64 8.78
N GLU A 82 2.47 0.30 8.73
CA GLU A 82 3.76 0.14 8.04
C GLU A 82 4.64 -0.94 8.72
N GLU A 83 4.42 -1.18 10.02
CA GLU A 83 5.14 -2.17 10.82
C GLU A 83 4.87 -3.62 10.39
N ALA A 84 3.81 -3.87 9.61
CA ALA A 84 3.53 -5.17 9.00
C ALA A 84 4.46 -5.50 7.80
N HIS A 85 5.39 -4.61 7.43
CA HIS A 85 6.28 -4.74 6.27
C HIS A 85 7.79 -4.67 6.61
N VAL A 86 8.15 -4.67 7.90
CA VAL A 86 9.55 -4.70 8.40
C VAL A 86 9.88 -6.08 8.95
#